data_AF-A0A7L3MDQ6-F1
#
_entry.id   AF-A0A7L3MDQ6-F1
#
_cell.length_a   1.000
_cell.length_b   1.000
_cell.length_c   1.000
_cell.angle_alpha   90.00
_cell.angle_beta   90.00
_cell.angle_gamma   90.00
#
_symmetry.space_group_name_H-M   'P 1'
#
loop_
_entity.id
_entity.type
_entity.pdbx_description
1 polymer ?
#
loop_
_entity_poly.entity_id
_entity_poly.type
_entity_poly.pdbx_seq_one_letter_code
_entity_poly.pdbx_strand_id
1 'polypeptide(L)' 'HMVARKPMSWHENVHEPIDDEFLNLLHRAAVVPREKYSEPQTEGQEIGWYTTPL' A
#
# COMPACT_ATOMS: atom_id res chain seq x y z
N HIS A 1 -13.92 1.75 42.19
CA HIS A 1 -12.84 2.04 41.23
C HIS A 1 -13.40 1.99 39.82
N MET A 2 -13.17 3.02 39.01
CA MET A 2 -13.63 3.10 37.63
C MET A 2 -12.40 3.05 36.73
N VAL A 3 -12.29 2.02 35.89
CA VAL A 3 -11.18 1.87 34.94
C VAL A 3 -11.52 2.74 33.73
N ALA A 4 -10.78 3.84 33.54
CA ALA A 4 -10.93 4.67 32.35
C ALA A 4 -10.55 3.85 31.10
N ARG A 5 -11.45 3.79 30.11
CA ARG A 5 -11.17 3.17 28.80
C ARG A 5 -10.06 3.95 28.10
N LYS A 6 -9.25 3.24 27.31
CA LYS A 6 -8.11 3.82 26.56
C LYS A 6 -8.65 4.94 25.64
N PRO A 7 -8.29 6.22 25.85
CA PRO A 7 -8.95 7.36 25.22
C PRO A 7 -8.77 7.41 23.68
N MET A 8 -7.91 6.57 23.12
CA MET A 8 -7.59 6.49 21.69
C MET A 8 -8.07 5.19 21.01
N SER A 9 -8.98 4.40 21.63
CA SER A 9 -9.61 3.28 20.89
C SER A 9 -10.78 3.78 20.02
N TRP A 10 -10.52 4.83 19.25
CA TRP A 10 -11.44 5.46 18.30
C TRP A 10 -10.95 5.26 16.86
N HIS A 11 -10.40 4.09 16.58
CA HIS A 11 -10.42 3.57 15.22
C HIS A 11 -11.36 2.38 15.27
N GLU A 12 -12.64 2.65 15.06
CA GLU A 12 -13.43 1.66 14.33
C GLU A 12 -12.63 1.37 13.05
N ASN A 13 -12.43 0.11 12.70
CA ASN A 13 -11.92 -0.25 11.38
C ASN A 13 -13.02 0.14 10.38
N VAL A 14 -13.21 1.44 10.15
CA VAL A 14 -14.08 1.96 9.12
C VAL A 14 -13.44 1.48 7.84
N HIS A 15 -14.12 0.54 7.18
CA HIS A 15 -13.72 0.05 5.88
C HIS A 15 -14.03 1.19 4.90
N GLU A 16 -13.10 2.14 4.78
CA GLU A 16 -13.17 3.11 3.71
C GLU A 16 -13.11 2.34 2.40
N PRO A 17 -14.04 2.62 1.45
CA PRO A 17 -13.97 2.00 0.14
C PRO A 17 -12.61 2.33 -0.47
N ILE A 18 -11.92 1.28 -0.93
CA ILE A 18 -10.62 1.45 -1.58
C ILE A 18 -10.84 2.33 -2.81
N ASP A 19 -10.03 3.38 -2.94
CA ASP A 19 -10.10 4.29 -4.07
C ASP A 19 -9.62 3.58 -5.34
N ASP A 20 -10.56 3.32 -6.26
CA ASP A 20 -10.29 2.67 -7.54
C ASP A 20 -9.28 3.47 -8.41
N GLU A 21 -9.26 4.80 -8.29
CA GLU A 21 -8.26 5.63 -9.00
C GLU A 21 -6.87 5.41 -8.42
N PHE A 22 -6.77 5.27 -7.10
CA PHE A 22 -5.50 4.94 -6.44
C PHE A 22 -5.00 3.56 -6.84
N LEU A 23 -5.86 2.53 -6.88
CA LEU A 23 -5.49 1.18 -7.33
C LEU A 23 -4.99 1.19 -8.77
N ASN A 24 -5.73 1.87 -9.66
CA ASN A 24 -5.33 2.00 -11.06
C ASN A 24 -3.98 2.69 -11.21
N LEU A 25 -3.72 3.75 -10.42
CA LEU A 25 -2.44 4.43 -10.41
C LEU A 25 -1.32 3.52 -9.90
N LEU A 26 -1.56 2.78 -8.81
CA LEU A 26 -0.60 1.87 -8.20
C LEU A 26 -0.19 0.76 -9.18
N HIS A 27 -1.16 0.12 -9.83
CA HIS A 27 -0.89 -0.92 -10.82
C HIS A 27 -0.10 -0.39 -12.02
N ARG A 28 -0.43 0.81 -12.52
CA ARG A 28 0.33 1.43 -13.62
C ARG A 28 1.76 1.75 -13.21
N ALA A 29 1.94 2.31 -12.01
CA ALA A 29 3.25 2.68 -11.49
C ALA A 29 4.17 1.47 -11.28
N ALA A 30 3.62 0.29 -10.96
CA ALA A 30 4.40 -0.93 -10.78
C ALA A 30 4.97 -1.52 -12.08
N VAL A 31 4.35 -1.22 -13.23
CA VAL A 31 4.79 -1.73 -14.54
C VAL A 31 5.96 -0.91 -15.10
N VAL A 32 5.95 0.41 -14.90
CA VAL A 32 6.91 1.36 -15.49
C VAL A 32 8.39 0.98 -15.24
N PRO A 33 8.82 0.61 -14.01
CA PRO A 33 10.21 0.22 -13.77
C PRO A 33 10.64 -1.03 -14.53
N ARG A 34 9.75 -2.01 -14.66
CA ARG A 34 10.02 -3.31 -15.29
C ARG A 34 10.08 -3.24 -16.81
N GLU A 35 9.37 -2.29 -17.40
CA GLU A 35 9.49 -2.01 -18.84
C GLU A 35 10.77 -1.24 -19.16
N LYS A 36 11.24 -0.41 -18.23
CA LYS A 36 12.40 0.44 -18.43
C LYS A 36 13.73 -0.27 -18.15
N TYR A 37 13.76 -1.17 -17.18
CA TYR A 37 14.99 -1.82 -16.70
C TYR A 37 14.81 -3.34 -16.63
N SER A 38 15.86 -4.08 -16.99
CA SER A 38 15.89 -5.55 -16.88
C SER A 38 16.00 -6.04 -15.44
N GLU A 39 16.52 -5.20 -14.54
CA GLU A 39 16.80 -5.51 -13.14
C GLU A 39 16.38 -4.34 -12.23
N PRO A 40 16.05 -4.60 -10.95
CA PRO A 40 15.78 -3.55 -9.97
C PRO A 40 16.95 -2.57 -9.85
N GLN A 41 16.65 -1.28 -9.76
CA GLN A 41 17.67 -0.23 -9.62
C GLN A 41 17.86 0.22 -8.17
N THR A 42 16.91 -0.13 -7.29
CA THR A 42 16.91 0.23 -5.87
C THR A 42 16.38 -0.92 -5.03
N GLU A 43 16.79 -0.99 -3.76
CA GLU A 43 16.28 -1.97 -2.79
C GLU A 43 14.75 -1.92 -2.67
N GLY A 44 14.17 -0.72 -2.74
CA GLY A 44 12.72 -0.55 -2.76
C GLY A 44 12.04 -1.22 -3.96
N GLN A 45 12.69 -1.22 -5.13
CA GLN A 45 12.21 -1.95 -6.30
C GLN A 45 12.39 -3.45 -6.14
N GLU A 46 13.47 -3.92 -5.51
CA GLU A 46 13.72 -5.36 -5.28
C GLU A 46 12.59 -6.01 -4.48
N ILE A 47 12.11 -5.34 -3.42
CA ILE A 47 11.03 -5.85 -2.56
C ILE A 47 9.73 -6.10 -3.36
N GLY A 48 9.44 -5.23 -4.33
CA GLY A 48 8.20 -5.25 -5.10
C GLY A 48 8.33 -5.78 -6.53
N TRP A 49 9.50 -6.26 -6.96
CA TRP A 49 9.79 -6.43 -8.39
C TRP A 49 8.91 -7.51 -9.06
N TYR A 50 8.65 -8.60 -8.36
CA TYR A 50 7.89 -9.75 -8.89
C TYR A 50 6.49 -9.90 -8.27
N THR A 51 6.06 -8.96 -7.45
CA THR A 51 4.76 -9.00 -6.78
C THR A 51 3.74 -8.14 -7.53
N THR A 52 2.47 -8.52 -7.44
CA THR A 52 1.37 -7.67 -7.88
C THR A 52 1.03 -6.75 -6.71
N PRO A 53 1.06 -5.42 -6.89
CA PRO A 53 0.59 -4.48 -5.86
C PRO A 53 -0.90 -4.72 -5.57
N LEU A 54 -1.34 -4.28 -4.38
CA LEU A 54 -2.74 -4.35 -3.91
C LEU A 54 -3.75 -3.92 -4.97
#